data_AF-A0A7Z9UQ39-F1
#
_entry.id   AF-A0A7Z9UQ39-F1
#
_cell.length_a   1.000
_cell.length_b   1.000
_cell.length_c   1.000
_cell.angle_alpha   90.00
_cell.angle_beta   90.00
_cell.angle_gamma   90.00
#
_symmetry.space_group_name_H-M   'P 1'
#
loop_
_entity.id
_entity.type
_entity.pdbx_description
1 polymer ?
#
loop_
_entity_poly.entity_id
_entity_poly.type
_entity_poly.pdbx_seq_one_letter_code
_entity_poly.pdbx_strand_id
1 'polypeptide(L)'
;MHGGYFQSSIKVYFTLINNVLNFFTAQDWFLLKCGPVPLYAIKPRLLEKGKIMQASEIMTTSVKSVSSGTPLTEAVSLMCLYRYSGIPVVDDGKLIGIIAEKDILASLLPNADDLKDGMAAIDFNKLMSDYAGILKGTVSDLMTHTVKSVPADMHILKAAALMAGYRFRRIPVTDGDQLLGMLSLGDIHKAIFHKNISIIAS
;
A
#
# COMPACT_ATOMS: atom_id res chain seq x y z
N MET A 1 27.92 14.26 -28.74
CA MET A 1 27.00 15.31 -28.24
C MET A 1 25.86 14.64 -27.47
N HIS A 2 25.38 15.31 -26.41
CA HIS A 2 24.25 14.98 -25.52
C HIS A 2 24.52 14.01 -24.34
N GLY A 3 25.21 14.54 -23.33
CA GLY A 3 25.34 13.97 -21.98
C GLY A 3 25.31 15.04 -20.88
N GLY A 4 24.42 16.04 -21.00
CA GLY A 4 24.49 17.28 -20.20
C GLY A 4 23.25 17.66 -19.36
N TYR A 5 22.18 16.86 -19.37
CA TYR A 5 20.90 17.26 -18.74
C TYR A 5 20.57 16.57 -17.41
N PHE A 6 21.33 15.56 -16.95
CA PHE A 6 21.00 14.81 -15.73
C PHE A 6 21.77 15.26 -14.48
N GLN A 7 22.88 16.01 -14.62
CA GLN A 7 23.64 16.54 -13.49
C GLN A 7 23.15 17.90 -12.97
N SER A 8 22.31 18.62 -13.73
CA SER A 8 21.81 19.95 -13.34
C SER A 8 20.63 19.89 -12.35
N SER A 9 19.80 18.85 -12.37
CA SER A 9 18.60 18.76 -11.51
C SER A 9 18.88 18.41 -10.05
N ILE A 10 19.97 17.68 -9.76
CA ILE A 10 20.36 17.33 -8.38
C ILE A 10 20.95 18.54 -7.65
N LYS A 11 21.71 19.40 -8.35
CA LYS A 11 22.26 20.64 -7.79
C LYS A 11 21.17 21.66 -7.43
N VAL A 12 20.11 21.73 -8.23
CA VAL A 12 18.94 22.59 -7.96
C VAL A 12 18.20 22.13 -6.70
N TYR A 13 17.99 20.81 -6.51
CA TYR A 13 17.34 20.28 -5.30
C TYR A 13 18.14 20.53 -4.02
N PHE A 14 19.48 20.35 -4.06
CA PHE A 14 20.33 20.61 -2.90
C PHE A 14 20.42 22.10 -2.53
N THR A 15 20.36 22.99 -3.54
CA THR A 15 20.42 24.44 -3.35
C THR A 15 19.09 25.00 -2.84
N LEU A 16 17.96 24.44 -3.28
CA LEU A 16 16.62 24.79 -2.77
C LEU A 16 16.44 24.37 -1.30
N ILE A 17 16.92 23.19 -0.91
CA ILE A 17 16.84 22.74 0.49
C ILE A 17 17.71 23.61 1.40
N ASN A 18 18.94 23.94 0.97
CA ASN A 18 19.83 24.78 1.78
C ASN A 18 19.39 26.26 1.87
N ASN A 19 18.71 26.80 0.84
CA ASN A 19 18.17 28.17 0.91
C ASN A 19 16.85 28.26 1.70
N VAL A 20 16.05 27.20 1.78
CA VAL A 20 14.83 27.17 2.61
C VAL A 20 15.16 26.98 4.10
N LEU A 21 16.28 26.33 4.42
CA LEU A 21 16.71 26.10 5.81
C LEU A 21 17.34 27.33 6.49
N ASN A 22 17.67 28.40 5.76
CA ASN A 22 18.29 29.61 6.31
C ASN A 22 17.31 30.73 6.69
N PHE A 23 15.99 30.52 6.57
CA PHE A 23 14.99 31.58 6.77
C PHE A 23 14.02 31.40 7.95
N PHE A 24 14.15 30.35 8.76
CA PHE A 24 13.23 30.12 9.87
C PHE A 24 13.97 30.13 11.22
N THR A 25 13.64 31.12 12.04
CA THR A 25 14.10 31.18 13.43
C THR A 25 13.26 30.25 14.30
N ALA A 26 13.76 29.91 15.49
CA ALA A 26 13.18 28.92 16.41
C ALA A 26 11.73 29.22 16.88
N GLN A 27 11.16 30.37 16.54
CA GLN A 27 9.81 30.76 16.94
C GLN A 27 8.69 30.21 16.03
N ASP A 28 8.99 29.76 14.80
CA ASP A 28 7.96 29.36 13.81
C ASP A 28 7.53 27.89 13.90
N TRP A 29 8.13 27.12 14.81
CA TRP A 29 7.90 25.67 14.94
C TRP A 29 6.57 25.29 15.63
N PHE A 30 5.80 26.25 16.15
CA PHE A 30 4.66 25.96 17.03
C PHE A 30 3.32 25.71 16.30
N LEU A 31 3.22 25.88 14.97
CA LEU A 31 1.93 25.79 14.24
C LEU A 31 1.76 24.59 13.31
N LEU A 32 2.69 23.64 13.25
CA LEU A 32 2.55 22.39 12.49
C LEU A 32 2.46 21.19 13.45
N LYS A 33 1.23 20.77 13.80
CA LYS A 33 0.96 19.49 14.52
C LYS A 33 1.23 18.23 13.67
N CYS A 34 2.18 18.29 12.74
CA CYS A 34 2.72 17.18 11.98
C CYS A 34 4.23 17.42 11.87
N GLY A 35 4.96 17.19 12.97
CA GLY A 35 6.42 17.27 12.96
C GLY A 35 7.01 16.27 11.95
N PRO A 36 8.16 16.59 11.31
CA PRO A 36 8.85 15.63 10.46
C PRO A 36 9.23 14.42 11.31
N VAL A 37 8.86 13.22 10.87
CA VAL A 37 9.37 11.99 11.50
C VAL A 37 10.88 12.01 11.35
N PRO A 38 11.66 12.11 12.44
CA PRO A 38 13.10 12.19 12.32
C PRO A 38 13.64 10.93 11.66
N LEU A 39 14.38 11.10 10.57
CA LEU A 39 14.98 10.01 9.79
C LEU A 39 15.87 9.09 10.64
N TYR A 40 16.35 9.58 11.81
CA TYR A 40 17.18 8.85 12.76
C TYR A 40 16.42 7.95 13.76
N ALA A 41 15.07 7.97 13.79
CA ALA A 41 14.29 7.11 14.69
C ALA A 41 14.17 5.66 14.19
N ILE A 42 14.57 5.38 12.95
CA ILE A 42 14.73 4.01 12.45
C ILE A 42 16.11 3.54 12.89
N LYS A 43 16.21 2.84 14.02
CA LYS A 43 17.43 2.06 14.33
C LYS A 43 17.63 1.07 13.18
N PRO A 44 18.63 1.23 12.30
CA PRO A 44 18.90 0.25 11.28
C PRO A 44 19.45 -0.97 12.00
N ARG A 45 18.66 -2.04 12.07
CA ARG A 45 19.15 -3.36 12.46
C ARG A 45 20.21 -3.71 11.41
N LEU A 46 21.49 -3.66 11.78
CA LEU A 46 22.60 -3.94 10.87
C LEU A 46 22.44 -5.37 10.36
N LEU A 47 22.10 -5.53 9.07
CA LEU A 47 21.97 -6.83 8.43
C LEU A 47 23.28 -7.16 7.70
N GLU A 48 23.81 -8.36 7.95
CA GLU A 48 25.12 -8.81 7.45
C GLU A 48 25.21 -8.86 5.92
N LYS A 49 26.42 -8.60 5.39
CA LYS A 49 26.75 -8.64 3.96
C LYS A 49 26.54 -10.07 3.42
N GLY A 50 25.71 -10.23 2.39
CA GLY A 50 25.37 -11.53 1.80
C GLY A 50 24.09 -12.18 2.34
N LYS A 51 23.46 -11.62 3.40
CA LYS A 51 22.19 -12.13 3.91
C LYS A 51 21.06 -11.88 2.91
N ILE A 52 20.34 -12.96 2.57
CA ILE A 52 19.05 -12.92 1.87
C ILE A 52 18.04 -12.20 2.76
N MET A 53 17.41 -11.14 2.25
CA MET A 53 16.33 -10.47 2.96
C MET A 53 15.02 -11.19 2.68
N GLN A 54 14.34 -11.61 3.74
CA GLN A 54 13.06 -12.32 3.69
C GLN A 54 11.88 -11.37 3.95
N ALA A 55 10.68 -11.78 3.53
CA ALA A 55 9.44 -11.00 3.72
C ALA A 55 9.19 -10.68 5.20
N SER A 56 9.39 -11.64 6.10
CA SER A 56 9.21 -11.48 7.55
C SER A 56 10.08 -10.39 8.18
N GLU A 57 11.22 -10.06 7.58
CA GLU A 57 12.14 -9.05 8.11
C GLU A 57 11.65 -7.62 7.86
N ILE A 58 10.73 -7.42 6.90
CA ILE A 58 10.31 -6.08 6.45
C ILE A 58 8.79 -5.90 6.32
N MET A 59 8.00 -6.96 6.53
CA MET A 59 6.54 -6.88 6.49
C MET A 59 5.99 -6.04 7.63
N THR A 60 4.82 -5.44 7.41
CA THR A 60 4.03 -4.83 8.49
C THR A 60 3.26 -5.93 9.21
N THR A 61 3.47 -6.10 10.52
CA THR A 61 2.84 -7.14 11.35
C THR A 61 1.52 -6.69 11.98
N SER A 62 1.37 -5.41 12.28
CA SER A 62 0.10 -4.83 12.78
C SER A 62 -0.89 -4.63 11.65
N VAL A 63 -1.36 -5.73 11.07
CA VAL A 63 -2.30 -5.72 9.95
C VAL A 63 -3.70 -5.51 10.49
N LYS A 64 -4.37 -4.44 10.06
CA LYS A 64 -5.81 -4.34 10.24
C LYS A 64 -6.50 -5.29 9.27
N SER A 65 -7.34 -6.16 9.79
CA SER A 65 -8.20 -7.07 9.03
C SER A 65 -9.66 -6.87 9.44
N VAL A 66 -10.56 -7.42 8.64
CA VAL A 66 -12.01 -7.51 8.90
C VAL A 66 -12.45 -8.96 8.83
N SER A 67 -13.61 -9.30 9.39
CA SER A 67 -14.23 -10.61 9.24
C SER A 67 -15.12 -10.68 8.00
N SER A 68 -15.47 -11.87 7.53
CA SER A 68 -16.40 -12.05 6.40
C SER A 68 -17.79 -11.42 6.67
N GLY A 69 -18.24 -11.48 7.93
CA GLY A 69 -19.51 -10.90 8.38
C GLY A 69 -19.47 -9.40 8.69
N THR A 70 -18.30 -8.75 8.59
CA THR A 70 -18.18 -7.31 8.86
C THR A 70 -19.04 -6.52 7.85
N PRO A 71 -19.83 -5.52 8.29
CA PRO A 71 -20.60 -4.67 7.38
C PRO A 71 -19.71 -3.94 6.38
N LEU A 72 -20.15 -3.80 5.12
CA LEU A 72 -19.37 -3.08 4.11
C LEU A 72 -19.14 -1.61 4.48
N THR A 73 -20.09 -0.97 5.16
CA THR A 73 -19.93 0.38 5.71
C THR A 73 -18.71 0.52 6.61
N GLU A 74 -18.44 -0.46 7.46
CA GLU A 74 -17.30 -0.47 8.37
C GLU A 74 -15.99 -0.70 7.60
N ALA A 75 -15.96 -1.67 6.68
CA ALA A 75 -14.79 -1.92 5.84
C ALA A 75 -14.41 -0.69 5.01
N VAL A 76 -15.38 -0.04 4.37
CA VAL A 76 -15.20 1.21 3.61
C VAL A 76 -14.70 2.34 4.52
N SER A 77 -15.25 2.45 5.74
CA SER A 77 -14.80 3.46 6.71
C SER A 77 -13.33 3.26 7.08
N LEU A 78 -12.90 2.01 7.27
CA LEU A 78 -11.48 1.70 7.51
C LEU A 78 -10.60 2.06 6.31
N MET A 79 -11.05 1.77 5.08
CA MET A 79 -10.34 2.17 3.86
C MET A 79 -10.13 3.69 3.80
N CYS A 80 -11.18 4.46 4.06
CA CYS A 80 -11.14 5.92 4.07
C CYS A 80 -10.23 6.48 5.19
N LEU A 81 -10.38 5.99 6.41
CA LEU A 81 -9.64 6.49 7.58
C LEU A 81 -8.14 6.21 7.49
N TYR A 82 -7.77 5.01 7.05
CA TYR A 82 -6.37 4.56 7.02
C TYR A 82 -5.73 4.64 5.63
N ARG A 83 -6.48 5.10 4.61
CA ARG A 83 -6.05 5.14 3.20
C ARG A 83 -5.59 3.77 2.71
N TYR A 84 -6.31 2.74 3.12
CA TYR A 84 -6.09 1.38 2.67
C TYR A 84 -6.91 1.14 1.42
N SER A 85 -6.24 0.82 0.32
CA SER A 85 -6.89 0.44 -0.94
C SER A 85 -7.42 -0.99 -0.93
N GLY A 86 -7.15 -1.73 0.14
CA GLY A 86 -7.61 -3.09 0.36
C GLY A 86 -7.21 -3.60 1.74
N ILE A 87 -8.04 -4.48 2.28
CA ILE A 87 -7.99 -4.98 3.65
C ILE A 87 -8.10 -6.52 3.60
N PRO A 88 -7.21 -7.25 4.27
CA PRO A 88 -7.34 -8.70 4.41
C PRO A 88 -8.60 -9.08 5.18
N VAL A 89 -9.28 -10.12 4.72
CA VAL A 89 -10.44 -10.71 5.40
C VAL A 89 -9.98 -11.97 6.13
N VAL A 90 -10.18 -12.00 7.43
CA VAL A 90 -9.68 -13.04 8.34
C VAL A 90 -10.80 -13.54 9.23
N ASP A 91 -11.06 -14.85 9.17
CA ASP A 91 -11.97 -15.56 10.07
C ASP A 91 -11.19 -16.67 10.79
N ASP A 92 -11.41 -16.83 12.10
CA ASP A 92 -10.71 -17.83 12.93
C ASP A 92 -9.17 -17.80 12.78
N GLY A 93 -8.60 -16.62 12.58
CA GLY A 93 -7.15 -16.42 12.38
C GLY A 93 -6.64 -16.80 10.99
N LYS A 94 -7.51 -17.25 10.08
CA LYS A 94 -7.17 -17.65 8.72
C LYS A 94 -7.51 -16.57 7.71
N LEU A 95 -6.60 -16.34 6.77
CA LEU A 95 -6.83 -15.46 5.63
C LEU A 95 -7.77 -16.13 4.63
N ILE A 96 -8.99 -15.63 4.54
CA ILE A 96 -10.05 -16.20 3.69
C ILE A 96 -10.39 -15.33 2.48
N GLY A 97 -9.90 -14.09 2.45
CA GLY A 97 -10.23 -13.15 1.40
C GLY A 97 -9.44 -11.84 1.45
N ILE A 98 -9.64 -11.02 0.43
CA ILE A 98 -9.29 -9.59 0.45
C ILE A 98 -10.51 -8.82 -0.04
N ILE A 99 -10.84 -7.73 0.65
CA ILE A 99 -11.79 -6.72 0.17
C ILE A 99 -11.03 -5.45 -0.19
N ALA A 100 -11.24 -4.92 -1.39
CA ALA A 100 -10.57 -3.73 -1.89
C ALA A 100 -11.53 -2.72 -2.50
N GLU A 101 -11.08 -1.47 -2.64
CA GLU A 101 -11.85 -0.40 -3.29
C GLU A 101 -12.34 -0.82 -4.68
N LYS A 102 -11.52 -1.58 -5.41
CA LYS A 102 -11.88 -2.11 -6.73
C LYS A 102 -13.09 -3.04 -6.69
N ASP A 103 -13.26 -3.80 -5.62
CA ASP A 103 -14.33 -4.80 -5.50
C ASP A 103 -15.68 -4.09 -5.28
N ILE A 104 -15.65 -3.05 -4.44
CA ILE A 104 -16.80 -2.17 -4.20
C ILE A 104 -17.16 -1.42 -5.48
N LEU A 105 -16.18 -0.80 -6.14
CA LEU A 105 -16.43 -0.05 -7.37
C LEU A 105 -16.87 -0.97 -8.52
N ALA A 106 -16.30 -2.16 -8.66
CA ALA A 106 -16.72 -3.11 -9.69
C ALA A 106 -18.18 -3.55 -9.55
N SER A 107 -18.72 -3.58 -8.33
CA SER A 107 -20.16 -3.85 -8.11
C SER A 107 -21.08 -2.70 -8.52
N LEU A 108 -20.52 -1.49 -8.69
CA LEU A 108 -21.25 -0.29 -9.08
C LEU A 108 -21.09 0.06 -10.56
N LEU A 109 -19.90 -0.15 -11.11
CA LEU A 109 -19.55 0.31 -12.45
C LEU A 109 -20.25 -0.51 -13.54
N PRO A 110 -20.58 0.11 -14.69
CA PRO A 110 -21.16 -0.59 -15.83
C PRO A 110 -20.29 -1.76 -16.26
N ASN A 111 -20.92 -2.90 -16.52
CA ASN A 111 -20.25 -4.05 -17.10
C ASN A 111 -20.27 -3.99 -18.66
N ALA A 112 -19.74 -5.01 -19.32
CA ALA A 112 -19.68 -5.04 -20.78
C ALA A 112 -21.07 -5.06 -21.46
N ASP A 113 -22.08 -5.62 -20.80
CA ASP A 113 -23.45 -5.64 -21.32
C ASP A 113 -24.12 -4.27 -21.23
N ASP A 114 -23.91 -3.53 -20.14
CA ASP A 114 -24.43 -2.17 -19.95
C ASP A 114 -23.84 -1.18 -20.97
N LEU A 115 -22.61 -1.44 -21.44
CA LEU A 115 -21.89 -0.58 -22.37
C LEU A 115 -22.23 -0.82 -23.85
N LYS A 116 -23.10 -1.79 -24.17
CA LYS A 116 -23.47 -2.11 -25.56
C LYS A 116 -24.10 -0.93 -26.31
N ASP A 117 -24.89 -0.14 -25.60
CA ASP A 117 -25.55 1.06 -26.15
C ASP A 117 -24.67 2.32 -26.06
N GLY A 118 -23.41 2.16 -25.64
CA GLY A 118 -22.42 3.22 -25.50
C GLY A 118 -22.49 3.98 -24.18
N MET A 119 -21.42 4.73 -23.86
CA MET A 119 -21.28 5.44 -22.59
C MET A 119 -22.38 6.49 -22.33
N ALA A 120 -22.99 7.03 -23.39
CA ALA A 120 -24.05 8.03 -23.29
C ALA A 120 -25.36 7.45 -22.72
N ALA A 121 -25.56 6.12 -22.77
CA ALA A 121 -26.73 5.45 -22.21
C ALA A 121 -26.63 5.21 -20.70
N ILE A 122 -25.46 5.45 -20.09
CA ILE A 122 -25.22 5.18 -18.67
C ILE A 122 -25.78 6.33 -17.82
N ASP A 123 -26.72 6.00 -16.93
CA ASP A 123 -27.17 6.92 -15.89
C ASP A 123 -26.24 6.87 -14.66
N PHE A 124 -25.24 7.75 -14.66
CA PHE A 124 -24.29 7.87 -13.55
C PHE A 124 -24.93 8.34 -12.24
N ASN A 125 -26.04 9.08 -12.28
CA ASN A 125 -26.73 9.50 -11.05
C ASN A 125 -27.44 8.30 -10.40
N LYS A 126 -27.99 7.41 -11.22
CA LYS A 126 -28.54 6.14 -10.75
C LYS A 126 -27.43 5.28 -10.12
N LEU A 127 -26.28 5.14 -10.77
CA LEU A 127 -25.14 4.42 -10.18
C LEU A 127 -24.77 4.99 -8.80
N MET A 128 -24.63 6.31 -8.70
CA MET A 128 -24.35 6.95 -7.40
C MET A 128 -25.43 6.67 -6.35
N SER A 129 -26.70 6.55 -6.74
CA SER A 129 -27.81 6.21 -5.84
C SER A 129 -27.78 4.74 -5.39
N ASP A 130 -27.36 3.84 -6.27
CA ASP A 130 -27.26 2.39 -6.01
C ASP A 130 -26.13 2.05 -5.02
N TYR A 131 -25.13 2.94 -4.87
CA TYR A 131 -24.04 2.79 -3.90
C TYR A 131 -24.54 2.57 -2.46
N ALA A 132 -25.61 3.27 -2.06
CA ALA A 132 -26.21 3.09 -0.74
C ALA A 132 -26.82 1.70 -0.54
N GLY A 133 -27.28 1.05 -1.61
CA GLY A 133 -27.77 -0.32 -1.59
C GLY A 133 -26.63 -1.33 -1.38
N ILE A 134 -25.52 -1.14 -2.08
CA ILE A 134 -24.31 -1.98 -1.97
C ILE A 134 -23.80 -1.98 -0.53
N LEU A 135 -23.74 -0.82 0.12
CA LEU A 135 -23.23 -0.69 1.49
C LEU A 135 -24.06 -1.43 2.55
N LYS A 136 -25.28 -1.90 2.23
CA LYS A 136 -26.10 -2.69 3.16
C LYS A 136 -25.61 -4.14 3.31
N GLY A 137 -24.75 -4.61 2.41
CA GLY A 137 -24.17 -5.94 2.45
C GLY A 137 -23.02 -6.10 3.45
N THR A 138 -22.42 -7.27 3.40
CA THR A 138 -21.26 -7.69 4.20
C THR A 138 -20.02 -7.81 3.33
N VAL A 139 -18.86 -7.87 3.98
CA VAL A 139 -17.57 -8.09 3.29
C VAL A 139 -17.61 -9.36 2.43
N SER A 140 -18.26 -10.43 2.90
CA SER A 140 -18.36 -11.70 2.17
C SER A 140 -19.06 -11.59 0.81
N ASP A 141 -19.95 -10.61 0.63
CA ASP A 141 -20.72 -10.45 -0.61
C ASP A 141 -19.86 -9.96 -1.78
N LEU A 142 -18.76 -9.25 -1.49
CA LEU A 142 -17.91 -8.59 -2.50
C LEU A 142 -16.44 -8.99 -2.45
N MET A 143 -15.97 -9.64 -1.40
CA MET A 143 -14.54 -9.95 -1.26
C MET A 143 -14.04 -10.89 -2.35
N THR A 144 -12.76 -10.76 -2.70
CA THR A 144 -12.05 -11.77 -3.47
C THR A 144 -11.64 -12.91 -2.55
N HIS A 145 -12.23 -14.10 -2.74
CA HIS A 145 -11.93 -15.31 -1.95
C HIS A 145 -10.57 -15.95 -2.28
N THR A 146 -10.08 -15.81 -3.52
CA THR A 146 -8.77 -16.37 -3.90
C THR A 146 -7.68 -15.36 -3.60
N VAL A 147 -7.05 -15.50 -2.45
CA VAL A 147 -5.97 -14.61 -2.02
C VAL A 147 -4.62 -15.13 -2.49
N LYS A 148 -3.90 -14.33 -3.27
CA LYS A 148 -2.47 -14.58 -3.52
C LYS A 148 -1.69 -14.03 -2.33
N SER A 149 -0.97 -14.89 -1.63
CA SER A 149 -0.06 -14.53 -0.55
C SER A 149 1.38 -14.97 -0.86
N VAL A 150 2.31 -14.56 -0.01
CA VAL A 150 3.69 -15.04 0.00
C VAL A 150 4.05 -15.61 1.37
N PRO A 151 4.90 -16.65 1.45
CA PRO A 151 5.38 -17.15 2.73
C PRO A 151 6.38 -16.17 3.38
N ALA A 152 6.44 -16.20 4.71
CA ALA A 152 7.28 -15.32 5.53
C ALA A 152 8.79 -15.42 5.24
N ASP A 153 9.26 -16.56 4.76
CA ASP A 153 10.66 -16.81 4.42
C ASP A 153 11.03 -16.45 2.97
N MET A 154 10.05 -15.99 2.17
CA MET A 154 10.29 -15.66 0.76
C MET A 154 11.25 -14.48 0.60
N HIS A 155 12.22 -14.63 -0.31
CA HIS A 155 13.13 -13.55 -0.71
C HIS A 155 12.35 -12.32 -1.24
N ILE A 156 12.65 -11.12 -0.73
CA ILE A 156 11.84 -9.91 -1.02
C ILE A 156 11.77 -9.55 -2.52
N LEU A 157 12.84 -9.76 -3.30
CA LEU A 157 12.81 -9.55 -4.76
C LEU A 157 11.95 -10.58 -5.51
N LYS A 158 11.84 -11.81 -4.99
CA LYS A 158 10.92 -12.82 -5.54
C LYS A 158 9.47 -12.42 -5.26
N ALA A 159 9.19 -11.92 -4.05
CA ALA A 159 7.89 -11.32 -3.73
C ALA A 159 7.58 -10.13 -4.66
N ALA A 160 8.54 -9.22 -4.88
CA ALA A 160 8.39 -8.10 -5.83
C ALA A 160 8.05 -8.56 -7.25
N ALA A 161 8.69 -9.63 -7.74
CA ALA A 161 8.41 -10.20 -9.05
C ALA A 161 6.98 -10.77 -9.15
N LEU A 162 6.49 -11.47 -8.12
CA LEU A 162 5.11 -11.95 -8.06
C LEU A 162 4.12 -10.78 -8.03
N MET A 163 4.40 -9.75 -7.22
CA MET A 163 3.61 -8.53 -7.14
C MET A 163 3.50 -7.83 -8.50
N ALA A 164 4.61 -7.72 -9.24
CA ALA A 164 4.61 -7.15 -10.58
C ALA A 164 3.80 -8.01 -11.57
N GLY A 165 3.97 -9.34 -11.53
CA GLY A 165 3.26 -10.28 -12.41
C GLY A 165 1.75 -10.25 -12.20
N TYR A 166 1.30 -10.18 -10.94
CA TYR A 166 -0.13 -10.10 -10.61
C TYR A 166 -0.67 -8.66 -10.55
N ARG A 167 0.16 -7.65 -10.82
CA ARG A 167 -0.18 -6.21 -10.73
C ARG A 167 -0.71 -5.78 -9.35
N PHE A 168 -0.16 -6.38 -8.30
CA PHE A 168 -0.45 -6.00 -6.92
C PHE A 168 0.65 -5.09 -6.37
N ARG A 169 0.25 -4.04 -5.63
CA ARG A 169 1.20 -3.16 -4.92
C ARG A 169 1.41 -3.57 -3.46
N ARG A 170 0.54 -4.43 -2.94
CA ARG A 170 0.56 -4.99 -1.59
C ARG A 170 0.15 -6.45 -1.67
N ILE A 171 0.75 -7.31 -0.86
CA ILE A 171 0.46 -8.74 -0.82
C ILE A 171 0.47 -9.24 0.64
N PRO A 172 -0.48 -10.08 1.05
CA PRO A 172 -0.43 -10.75 2.34
C PRO A 172 0.80 -11.65 2.49
N VAL A 173 1.36 -11.66 3.69
CA VAL A 173 2.40 -12.60 4.11
C VAL A 173 1.77 -13.61 5.04
N THR A 174 1.90 -14.90 4.74
CA THR A 174 1.24 -15.97 5.49
C THR A 174 2.20 -17.08 5.93
N ASP A 175 1.78 -17.84 6.94
CA ASP A 175 2.30 -19.17 7.25
C ASP A 175 1.16 -20.17 7.12
N GLY A 176 1.17 -20.95 6.03
CA GLY A 176 -0.02 -21.63 5.55
C GLY A 176 -1.18 -20.64 5.34
N ASP A 177 -2.28 -20.88 6.05
CA ASP A 177 -3.51 -20.09 5.98
C ASP A 177 -3.48 -18.88 6.93
N GLN A 178 -2.51 -18.82 7.85
CA GLN A 178 -2.46 -17.78 8.88
C GLN A 178 -1.86 -16.49 8.34
N LEU A 179 -2.56 -15.37 8.55
CA LEU A 179 -2.06 -14.06 8.19
C LEU A 179 -1.00 -13.60 9.20
N LEU A 180 0.23 -13.42 8.74
CA LEU A 180 1.34 -12.91 9.56
C LEU A 180 1.60 -11.42 9.38
N GLY A 181 1.34 -10.91 8.18
CA GLY A 181 1.70 -9.55 7.83
C GLY A 181 1.22 -9.11 6.46
N MET A 182 1.53 -7.86 6.12
CA MET A 182 1.37 -7.31 4.77
C MET A 182 2.71 -6.79 4.27
N LEU A 183 2.98 -7.02 2.99
CA LEU A 183 4.18 -6.55 2.32
C LEU A 183 3.82 -5.66 1.13
N SER A 184 4.37 -4.44 1.06
CA SER A 184 4.20 -3.54 -0.08
C SER A 184 5.47 -3.38 -0.91
N LEU A 185 5.31 -2.97 -2.18
CA LEU A 185 6.46 -2.57 -3.02
C LEU A 185 7.24 -1.39 -2.39
N GLY A 186 6.55 -0.55 -1.62
CA GLY A 186 7.18 0.54 -0.88
C GLY A 186 8.09 0.04 0.25
N ASP A 187 7.67 -1.00 0.97
CA ASP A 187 8.48 -1.62 2.04
C ASP A 187 9.73 -2.27 1.45
N ILE A 188 9.57 -2.99 0.33
CA ILE A 188 10.68 -3.60 -0.41
C ILE A 188 11.67 -2.53 -0.89
N HIS A 189 11.17 -1.45 -1.50
CA HIS A 189 12.02 -0.35 -1.98
C HIS A 189 12.79 0.32 -0.84
N LYS A 190 12.11 0.63 0.28
CA LYS A 190 12.73 1.20 1.48
C LYS A 190 13.81 0.29 2.04
N ALA A 191 13.55 -1.02 2.13
CA ALA A 191 14.51 -1.99 2.64
C ALA A 191 15.76 -2.07 1.77
N ILE A 192 15.60 -2.14 0.44
CA ILE A 192 16.71 -2.14 -0.51
C ILE A 192 17.50 -0.84 -0.42
N PHE A 193 16.82 0.31 -0.37
CA PHE A 193 17.47 1.61 -0.27
C PHE A 193 18.30 1.73 1.01
N HIS A 194 17.72 1.43 2.17
CA HIS A 194 18.44 1.47 3.45
C HIS A 194 19.64 0.50 3.49
N LYS A 195 19.55 -0.66 2.84
CA LYS A 195 20.68 -1.60 2.74
C LYS A 195 21.84 -1.05 1.90
N ASN A 196 21.55 -0.26 0.88
CA ASN A 196 22.58 0.21 -0.07
C ASN A 196 23.12 1.59 0.27
N ILE A 197 22.35 2.45 0.94
CA ILE A 197 22.83 3.79 1.29
C ILE A 197 23.99 3.75 2.29
N SER A 198 24.01 2.77 3.21
CA SER A 198 25.14 2.54 4.13
C SER A 198 26.42 2.15 3.40
N ILE A 199 26.30 1.46 2.25
CA ILE A 199 27.44 1.06 1.41
C ILE A 199 27.98 2.25 0.62
N ILE A 200 27.11 3.13 0.12
CA ILE A 200 27.50 4.29 -0.70
C ILE A 200 28.09 5.42 0.16
N ALA A 201 27.70 5.50 1.44
CA ALA A 201 28.20 6.49 2.39
C ALA A 201 29.50 6.07 3.12
N SER A 202 30.05 4.90 2.80
CA SER A 202 31.34 4.37 3.30
C SER A 202 32.43 4.57 2.28
#